data_AF-A0A151JNL5-F1
#
_entry.id   AF-A0A151JNL5-F1
#
_cell.length_a   1.000
_cell.length_b   1.000
_cell.length_c   1.000
_cell.angle_alpha   90.00
_cell.angle_beta   90.00
_cell.angle_gamma   90.00
#
_symmetry.space_group_name_H-M   'P 1'
#
loop_
_entity.id
_entity.type
_entity.pdbx_description
1 polymer ?
#
loop_
_entity_poly.entity_id
_entity_poly.type
_entity_poly.pdbx_seq_one_letter_code
_entity_poly.pdbx_strand_id
1 'polypeptide(L)'
;MVCGPFSITKYYWEDVGKPPPMGESSNDDDAFYKCVNDLYCAGYTVQAYMAKHTQLKDCNGDGVIDCDDYVRLHRLGSAGCNNSLSSDYENKYKLCLQTFERK
;
A
#
# COMPACT_ATOMS: atom_id res chain seq x y z
N MET A 1 -3.43 -0.49 14.26
CA MET A 1 -3.60 0.96 13.97
C MET A 1 -3.02 1.28 12.60
N VAL A 2 -3.52 2.31 11.94
CA VAL A 2 -2.99 2.86 10.68
C VAL A 2 -2.34 4.22 10.95
N CYS A 3 -1.30 4.59 10.20
CA CYS A 3 -0.61 5.87 10.35
C CYS A 3 -0.09 6.40 9.01
N GLY A 4 0.16 7.71 8.95
CA GLY A 4 0.74 8.37 7.78
C GLY A 4 -0.23 8.63 6.62
N PRO A 5 0.23 9.31 5.56
CA PRO A 5 -0.58 9.69 4.41
C PRO A 5 -1.12 8.48 3.62
N PHE A 6 -0.43 7.34 3.68
CA PHE A 6 -0.85 6.11 3.00
C PHE A 6 -1.63 5.14 3.90
N SER A 7 -1.97 5.53 5.13
CA SER A 7 -2.71 4.68 6.09
C SER A 7 -2.07 3.30 6.29
N ILE A 8 -0.75 3.27 6.46
CA ILE A 8 0.03 2.04 6.59
C ILE A 8 -0.14 1.47 8.00
N THR A 9 -0.23 0.14 8.12
CA THR A 9 -0.21 -0.56 9.40
C THR A 9 1.21 -1.01 9.74
N LYS A 10 1.51 -1.26 11.02
CA LYS A 10 2.81 -1.80 11.42
C LYS A 10 3.14 -3.12 10.72
N TYR A 11 2.17 -4.03 10.64
CA TYR A 11 2.32 -5.30 9.92
C TYR A 11 2.67 -5.11 8.45
N TYR A 12 2.02 -4.16 7.76
CA TYR A 12 2.32 -3.85 6.35
C TYR A 12 3.78 -3.40 6.18
N TRP A 13 4.28 -2.55 7.07
CA TRP A 13 5.66 -2.07 7.05
C TRP A 13 6.69 -3.15 7.44
N GLU A 14 6.37 -3.98 8.43
CA GLU A 14 7.20 -5.11 8.84
C GLU A 14 7.30 -6.18 7.75
N ASP A 15 6.21 -6.44 7.05
CA ASP A 15 6.13 -7.45 6.01
C ASP A 15 7.13 -7.18 4.88
N VAL A 16 7.43 -5.92 4.58
CA VAL A 16 8.41 -5.54 3.55
C VAL A 16 9.82 -5.31 4.09
N GLY A 17 10.10 -5.76 5.32
CA GLY A 17 11.43 -5.71 5.90
C GLY A 17 11.82 -4.37 6.49
N LYS A 18 10.84 -3.56 6.95
CA LYS A 18 11.09 -2.35 7.74
C LYS A 18 12.02 -1.34 7.03
N PRO A 19 11.65 -0.83 5.84
CA PRO A 19 12.59 -0.15 4.97
C PRO A 19 13.20 1.15 5.56
N PRO A 20 14.45 1.48 5.16
CA PRO A 20 15.18 2.68 5.59
C PRO A 20 14.50 3.98 5.10
N PRO A 21 14.79 5.15 5.70
CA PRO A 21 16.02 5.51 6.42
C PRO A 21 16.02 5.27 7.94
N MET A 22 15.03 4.58 8.52
CA MET A 22 14.88 4.52 9.99
C MET A 22 14.76 3.12 10.60
N GLY A 23 15.20 2.09 9.88
CA GLY A 23 15.36 0.73 10.42
C GLY A 23 16.47 0.60 11.49
N GLU A 24 17.19 1.68 11.81
CA GLU A 24 18.26 1.72 12.82
C GLU A 24 17.79 2.19 14.22
N SER A 25 16.48 2.34 14.43
CA SER A 25 15.95 2.65 15.76
C SER A 25 15.88 1.36 16.61
N SER A 26 16.34 1.44 17.86
CA SER A 26 16.25 0.34 18.84
C SER A 26 14.81 0.00 19.25
N ASN A 27 13.84 0.83 18.84
CA ASN A 27 12.41 0.64 19.09
C ASN A 27 11.63 0.60 17.76
N ASP A 28 11.02 -0.56 17.48
CA ASP A 28 10.22 -0.80 16.29
C ASP A 28 9.01 0.14 16.16
N ASP A 29 8.39 0.58 17.27
CA ASP A 29 7.23 1.48 17.20
C ASP A 29 7.66 2.88 16.75
N ASP A 30 8.73 3.41 17.33
CA ASP A 30 9.28 4.72 16.95
C ASP A 30 9.78 4.72 15.50
N ALA A 31 10.45 3.64 15.07
CA ALA A 31 10.87 3.44 13.69
C ALA A 31 9.68 3.46 12.72
N PHE A 32 8.63 2.71 13.05
CA PHE A 32 7.39 2.66 12.29
C PHE A 32 6.77 4.04 12.16
N TYR A 33 6.53 4.75 13.27
CA TYR A 33 5.89 6.08 13.24
C TYR A 33 6.71 7.08 12.44
N LYS A 34 8.03 7.08 12.59
CA LYS A 34 8.88 8.01 11.84
C LYS A 34 8.86 7.71 10.34
N CYS A 35 8.96 6.44 9.94
CA CYS A 35 8.90 6.06 8.54
C CYS A 35 7.55 6.40 7.90
N VAL A 36 6.44 5.96 8.49
CA VAL A 36 5.14 6.13 7.83
C VAL A 36 4.65 7.57 7.79
N ASN A 37 5.21 8.47 8.60
CA ASN A 37 4.95 9.92 8.52
C ASN A 37 5.90 10.66 7.55
N ASP A 38 7.01 10.04 7.13
CA ASP A 38 7.88 10.56 6.08
C ASP A 38 7.36 10.11 4.71
N LEU A 39 7.11 11.06 3.79
CA LEU A 39 6.51 10.74 2.49
C LEU A 39 7.36 9.78 1.65
N TYR A 40 8.69 9.88 1.72
CA TYR A 40 9.59 9.02 0.95
C TYR A 40 9.64 7.61 1.52
N CYS A 41 9.79 7.46 2.84
CA CYS A 41 9.80 6.16 3.50
C CYS A 41 8.44 5.45 3.39
N ALA A 42 7.35 6.19 3.59
CA ALA A 42 6.00 5.66 3.44
C ALA A 42 5.71 5.25 1.99
N GLY A 43 6.11 6.06 1.00
CA GLY A 43 5.99 5.74 -0.42
C GLY A 43 6.82 4.50 -0.81
N TYR A 44 8.06 4.41 -0.34
CA TYR A 44 8.90 3.24 -0.56
C TYR A 44 8.30 1.97 0.07
N THR A 45 7.73 2.08 1.27
CA THR A 45 7.05 0.97 1.93
C THR A 45 5.90 0.42 1.07
N VAL A 46 5.08 1.31 0.50
CA VAL A 46 4.00 0.92 -0.42
C VAL A 46 4.57 0.24 -1.67
N GLN A 47 5.59 0.83 -2.30
CA GLN A 47 6.22 0.26 -3.50
C GLN A 47 6.83 -1.12 -3.24
N ALA A 48 7.53 -1.29 -2.11
CA ALA A 48 8.10 -2.57 -1.72
C ALA A 48 7.01 -3.62 -1.47
N TYR A 49 5.86 -3.21 -0.91
CA TYR A 49 4.72 -4.11 -0.69
C TYR A 49 4.09 -4.57 -2.00
N MET A 50 3.92 -3.66 -2.95
CA MET A 50 3.47 -4.01 -4.30
C MET A 50 4.47 -4.95 -4.98
N ALA A 51 5.76 -4.63 -4.96
CA ALA A 51 6.79 -5.48 -5.54
C ALA A 51 6.81 -6.90 -4.92
N LYS A 52 6.57 -7.00 -3.62
CA LYS A 52 6.54 -8.28 -2.89
C LYS A 52 5.30 -9.13 -3.21
N HIS A 53 4.12 -8.52 -3.42
CA HIS A 53 2.85 -9.27 -3.48
C HIS A 53 2.13 -9.21 -4.83
N THR A 54 2.51 -8.33 -5.74
CA THR A 54 1.81 -8.16 -7.03
C THR A 54 2.30 -9.12 -8.12
N GLN A 55 3.54 -9.63 -8.04
CA GLN A 55 4.18 -10.38 -9.14
C GLN A 55 3.43 -11.63 -9.64
N LEU A 56 2.44 -12.13 -8.89
CA LEU A 56 1.60 -13.27 -9.29
C LEU A 56 0.09 -13.02 -9.03
N LYS A 57 -0.32 -11.77 -8.78
CA LYS A 57 -1.70 -11.44 -8.37
C LYS A 57 -2.28 -10.33 -9.23
N ASP A 58 -2.87 -10.75 -10.35
CA ASP A 58 -4.00 -10.07 -10.95
C ASP A 58 -5.18 -10.19 -9.97
N CYS A 59 -5.42 -9.12 -9.22
CA CYS A 59 -6.39 -9.07 -8.13
C CYS A 59 -7.81 -8.96 -8.66
N ASN A 60 -8.01 -8.24 -9.77
CA ASN A 60 -9.34 -8.01 -10.33
C ASN A 60 -9.73 -9.06 -11.40
N GLY A 61 -8.78 -9.88 -11.87
CA GLY A 61 -8.97 -10.97 -12.81
C GLY A 61 -9.03 -10.54 -14.29
N ASP A 62 -8.51 -9.36 -14.64
CA ASP A 62 -8.60 -8.80 -15.99
C ASP A 62 -7.39 -9.11 -16.90
N GLY A 63 -6.37 -9.77 -16.36
CA GLY A 63 -5.14 -10.17 -17.05
C GLY A 63 -4.08 -9.06 -17.14
N VAL A 64 -4.31 -7.90 -16.54
CA VAL A 64 -3.37 -6.76 -16.46
C VAL A 64 -2.96 -6.56 -15.00
N ILE A 65 -1.76 -6.02 -14.79
CA ILE A 65 -1.30 -5.61 -13.46
C ILE A 65 -1.16 -4.10 -13.47
N ASP A 66 -2.09 -3.40 -12.81
CA ASP A 66 -2.12 -1.94 -12.78
C ASP A 66 -2.61 -1.35 -11.44
N CYS A 67 -3.06 -0.10 -11.47
CA CYS A 67 -3.58 0.60 -10.30
C CYS A 67 -4.77 -0.12 -9.65
N ASP A 68 -5.60 -0.83 -10.40
CA ASP A 68 -6.76 -1.57 -9.88
C ASP A 68 -6.34 -2.73 -8.99
N ASP A 69 -5.18 -3.34 -9.27
CA ASP A 69 -4.58 -4.37 -8.43
C ASP A 69 -3.88 -3.78 -7.23
N TYR A 70 -3.06 -2.74 -7.44
CA TYR A 70 -2.32 -2.09 -6.36
C TYR A 70 -3.25 -1.52 -5.29
N VAL A 71 -4.39 -0.94 -5.69
CA VAL A 71 -5.35 -0.38 -4.73
C VAL A 71 -6.03 -1.49 -3.91
N ARG A 72 -6.32 -2.65 -4.51
CA ARG A 72 -6.87 -3.83 -3.80
C ARG A 72 -5.86 -4.41 -2.85
N LEU A 73 -4.63 -4.60 -3.32
CA LEU A 73 -3.54 -5.12 -2.51
C LEU A 73 -3.24 -4.21 -1.30
N HIS A 74 -3.25 -2.89 -1.51
CA HIS A 74 -3.07 -1.91 -0.44
C HIS A 74 -4.19 -1.98 0.61
N ARG A 75 -5.43 -2.08 0.16
CA ARG A 75 -6.61 -1.98 1.02
C ARG A 75 -6.95 -3.28 1.73
N LEU A 76 -6.82 -4.40 1.03
CA LEU A 76 -7.31 -5.72 1.44
C LEU A 76 -6.17 -6.66 1.86
N GLY A 77 -4.92 -6.25 1.63
CA GLY A 77 -3.75 -7.08 1.86
C GLY A 77 -3.62 -8.21 0.84
N SER A 78 -2.51 -8.94 0.89
CA SER A 78 -2.22 -9.97 -0.11
C SER A 78 -3.23 -11.12 -0.08
N ALA A 79 -3.68 -11.55 1.11
CA ALA A 79 -4.68 -12.62 1.24
C ALA A 79 -6.08 -12.22 0.73
N GLY A 80 -6.42 -10.94 0.79
CA GLY A 80 -7.74 -10.42 0.41
C GLY A 80 -7.79 -9.78 -0.97
N CYS A 81 -6.72 -9.84 -1.75
CA CYS A 81 -6.57 -9.12 -3.03
C CYS A 81 -7.72 -9.38 -4.02
N ASN A 82 -8.26 -10.60 -4.08
CA ASN A 82 -9.36 -10.95 -4.99
C ASN A 82 -10.77 -10.59 -4.44
N ASN A 83 -10.85 -10.03 -3.23
CA ASN A 83 -12.12 -9.57 -2.69
C ASN A 83 -12.50 -8.21 -3.29
N SER A 84 -13.80 -7.93 -3.31
CA SER A 84 -14.30 -6.63 -3.75
C SER A 84 -13.98 -5.54 -2.75
N LEU A 85 -13.64 -4.36 -3.27
CA LEU A 85 -13.60 -3.13 -2.47
C LEU A 85 -15.02 -2.75 -2.05
N SER A 86 -15.14 -2.00 -0.95
CA SER A 86 -16.42 -1.35 -0.64
C SER A 86 -16.71 -0.27 -1.67
N SER A 87 -17.99 -0.09 -2.03
CA SER A 87 -18.41 0.88 -3.04
C SER A 87 -17.90 2.30 -2.75
N ASP A 88 -17.91 2.72 -1.48
CA ASP A 88 -17.43 4.04 -1.07
C ASP A 88 -15.93 4.25 -1.34
N TYR A 89 -15.12 3.20 -1.12
CA TYR A 89 -13.68 3.28 -1.33
C TYR A 89 -13.35 3.23 -2.83
N GLU A 90 -14.01 2.32 -3.55
CA GLU A 90 -13.85 2.17 -4.99
C GLU A 90 -14.28 3.44 -5.75
N ASN A 91 -15.39 4.06 -5.37
CA ASN A 91 -15.86 5.30 -5.99
C ASN A 91 -14.87 6.46 -5.80
N LYS A 92 -14.29 6.61 -4.60
CA LYS A 92 -13.25 7.63 -4.33
C LYS A 92 -12.00 7.41 -5.18
N TYR A 93 -11.56 6.16 -5.27
CA TYR A 93 -10.42 5.78 -6.09
C TYR A 93 -10.67 6.05 -7.59
N LYS A 94 -11.81 5.59 -8.14
CA LYS A 94 -12.18 5.83 -9.54
C LYS A 94 -12.29 7.32 -9.87
N LEU A 95 -12.87 8.12 -8.97
CA LEU A 95 -12.92 9.58 -9.13
C LEU A 95 -11.51 10.18 -9.19
N CYS A 96 -10.58 9.71 -8.35
CA CYS A 96 -9.19 10.14 -8.37
C CYS A 96 -8.54 9.84 -9.72
N LEU A 97 -8.62 8.60 -10.21
CA LEU A 97 -8.05 8.21 -11.50
C LEU A 97 -8.64 9.03 -12.65
N GLN A 98 -9.96 9.17 -12.72
CA GLN A 98 -10.63 9.98 -13.74
C GLN A 98 -10.16 11.44 -13.76
N THR A 99 -9.78 11.97 -12.59
CA THR A 99 -9.34 13.37 -12.44
C THR A 99 -7.86 13.55 -12.80
N PHE A 100 -7.01 12.54 -12.54
CA PHE A 100 -5.56 12.71 -12.55
C PHE A 100 -4.77 11.79 -13.50
N GLU A 101 -5.29 10.65 -13.98
CA GLU A 101 -4.54 9.76 -14.89
C GLU A 101 -4.34 10.32 -16.30
N ARG A 102 -5.10 11.35 -16.71
CA ARG A 102 -5.02 11.95 -18.05
C ARG A 102 -4.16 13.23 -18.12
N LYS A 103 -3.22 13.42 -17.20
CA LYS A 103 -2.29 14.56 -17.22
C LYS A 103 -0.84 14.13 -17.44
#